data_AF-A0A9E1J3C8-F1
#
_entry.id   AF-A0A9E1J3C8-F1
#
_cell.length_a   1.000
_cell.length_b   1.000
_cell.length_c   1.000
_cell.angle_alpha   90.00
_cell.angle_beta   90.00
_cell.angle_gamma   90.00
#
_symmetry.space_group_name_H-M   'P 1'
#
loop_
_entity.id
_entity.type
_entity.pdbx_description
1 polymer ?
#
loop_
_entity_poly.entity_id
_entity_poly.type
_entity_poly.pdbx_seq_one_letter_code
_entity_poly.pdbx_strand_id
1 'polypeptide(L)'
;SLYPADSGPELAKRINKTLQRADQIQTMEGEGDIDWFAPIIADAEAGFGGVLNAFEIMKAYIEAGAAGVHFEDQLASEKKCGHMGGKVLIPTQQHVANLKSARLAADVMGVPTIILARTDADSAKLLTSDVDPRDRDFISGERTAEGFYKHKDGEGEGMRRSVARGLAYAPYADLLWMETSTPNLEQAKTFAEAIRKEYPDQLLSYNCSPSFNWGAALDKDDIAKFQREIGAMGYKYQFITLAGFHSLNHSMFELAQGYRDRGMAAYSELQNAEFASEATGYSATRHQREVGTGYFDLVNQTIMGGTSSTTALTGSTESAQFQANGGVQPAQAAE
;
A
#
# COMPACT_ATOMS: atom_id res chain seq x y z
N SER A 1 -5.25 -2.25 -15.17
CA SER A 1 -4.02 -2.99 -15.49
C SER A 1 -3.45 -2.55 -16.83
N LEU A 2 -2.99 -1.30 -16.95
CA LEU A 2 -2.45 -0.76 -18.22
C LEU A 2 -0.91 -0.77 -18.27
N TYR A 3 -0.26 -0.80 -17.11
CA TYR A 3 1.18 -0.76 -16.99
C TYR A 3 1.79 -2.17 -17.12
N PRO A 4 3.09 -2.30 -17.45
CA PRO A 4 3.78 -3.59 -17.49
C PRO A 4 3.73 -4.33 -16.14
N ALA A 5 3.42 -5.62 -16.15
CA ALA A 5 3.13 -6.42 -14.94
C ALA A 5 4.28 -6.50 -13.92
N ASP A 6 5.52 -6.18 -14.31
CA ASP A 6 6.71 -6.14 -13.47
C ASP A 6 6.86 -4.83 -12.68
N SER A 7 6.05 -3.81 -12.96
CA SER A 7 6.19 -2.48 -12.33
C SER A 7 6.00 -2.53 -10.81
N GLY A 8 5.04 -3.32 -10.33
CA GLY A 8 4.78 -3.51 -8.90
C GLY A 8 5.93 -4.21 -8.18
N PRO A 9 6.38 -5.39 -8.65
CA PRO A 9 7.58 -6.05 -8.13
C PRO A 9 8.83 -5.16 -8.11
N GLU A 10 9.08 -4.38 -9.17
CA GLU A 10 10.21 -3.45 -9.20
C GLU A 10 10.10 -2.33 -8.15
N LEU A 11 8.88 -1.86 -7.85
CA LEU A 11 8.66 -0.92 -6.74
C LEU A 11 8.93 -1.57 -5.38
N ALA A 12 8.44 -2.80 -5.14
CA ALA A 12 8.71 -3.52 -3.88
C ALA A 12 10.21 -3.70 -3.65
N LYS A 13 10.95 -4.06 -4.70
CA LYS A 13 12.42 -4.17 -4.67
C LYS A 13 13.10 -2.83 -4.36
N ARG A 14 12.60 -1.72 -4.91
CA ARG A 14 13.11 -0.37 -4.61
C ARG A 14 12.89 0.00 -3.15
N ILE A 15 11.70 -0.27 -2.60
CA ILE A 15 11.39 -0.02 -1.19
C ILE A 15 12.36 -0.82 -0.31
N ASN A 16 12.50 -2.13 -0.53
CA ASN A 16 13.44 -2.97 0.24
C ASN A 16 14.90 -2.49 0.14
N LYS A 17 15.35 -2.03 -1.03
CA LYS A 17 16.71 -1.46 -1.17
C LYS A 17 16.90 -0.16 -0.40
N THR A 18 15.87 0.69 -0.34
CA THR A 18 15.90 1.91 0.46
C THR A 18 15.96 1.58 1.95
N LEU A 19 15.12 0.64 2.42
CA LEU A 19 15.12 0.18 3.80
C LEU A 19 16.46 -0.49 4.18
N GLN A 20 17.04 -1.28 3.26
CA GLN A 20 18.38 -1.85 3.43
C GLN A 20 19.46 -0.76 3.57
N ARG A 21 19.36 0.34 2.83
CA ARG A 21 20.31 1.47 2.97
C ARG A 21 20.16 2.13 4.34
N ALA A 22 18.93 2.33 4.81
CA ALA A 22 18.67 2.89 6.13
C ALA A 22 19.25 1.99 7.25
N ASP A 23 19.04 0.67 7.17
CA ASP A 23 19.63 -0.31 8.07
C ASP A 23 21.17 -0.29 8.07
N GLN A 24 21.78 -0.20 6.89
CA GLN A 24 23.24 -0.09 6.75
C GLN A 24 23.81 1.19 7.36
N ILE A 25 23.09 2.31 7.25
CA ILE A 25 23.47 3.58 7.89
C ILE A 25 23.40 3.44 9.41
N GLN A 26 22.27 2.94 9.95
CA GLN A 26 22.07 2.72 11.39
C GLN A 26 23.14 1.77 11.97
N THR A 27 23.39 0.65 11.28
CA THR A 27 24.39 -0.34 11.69
C THR A 27 25.80 0.24 11.71
N MET A 28 26.15 1.06 10.72
CA MET A 28 27.44 1.73 10.68
C MET A 28 27.61 2.70 11.86
N GLU A 29 26.58 3.49 12.15
CA GLU A 29 26.62 4.50 13.20
C GLU A 29 26.60 3.87 14.61
N GLY A 30 26.09 2.64 14.72
CA GLY A 30 26.04 1.91 15.99
C GLY A 30 25.02 2.48 16.97
N GLU A 31 24.08 3.28 16.50
CA GLU A 31 23.02 3.94 17.27
C GLU A 31 21.65 3.61 16.67
N GLY A 32 20.63 3.45 17.53
CA GLY A 32 19.27 3.11 17.12
C GLY A 32 18.96 1.61 17.12
N ASP A 33 17.67 1.30 17.21
CA ASP A 33 17.13 -0.07 17.33
C ASP A 33 15.94 -0.32 16.40
N ILE A 34 15.77 0.52 15.37
CA ILE A 34 14.69 0.39 14.38
C ILE A 34 14.93 -0.87 13.55
N ASP A 35 13.92 -1.74 13.49
CA ASP A 35 13.82 -2.77 12.46
C ASP A 35 13.33 -2.13 11.15
N TRP A 36 14.27 -1.86 10.25
CA TRP A 36 13.97 -1.19 9.00
C TRP A 36 13.22 -2.06 8.00
N PHE A 37 13.26 -3.40 8.13
CA PHE A 37 12.65 -4.30 7.16
C PHE A 37 11.16 -4.55 7.44
N ALA A 38 10.41 -3.46 7.55
CA ALA A 38 8.96 -3.51 7.70
C ALA A 38 8.31 -4.33 6.55
N PRO A 39 7.35 -5.23 6.86
CA PRO A 39 6.79 -6.13 5.87
C PRO A 39 5.98 -5.38 4.80
N ILE A 40 6.31 -5.61 3.54
CA ILE A 40 5.59 -5.03 2.40
C ILE A 40 4.41 -5.93 2.01
N ILE A 41 3.20 -5.37 2.01
CA ILE A 41 2.02 -5.99 1.38
C ILE A 41 1.79 -5.30 0.03
N ALA A 42 1.82 -6.05 -1.07
CA ALA A 42 1.82 -5.52 -2.42
C ALA A 42 0.56 -5.86 -3.24
N ASP A 43 0.29 -5.05 -4.25
CA ASP A 43 -0.88 -5.15 -5.14
C ASP A 43 -0.54 -5.96 -6.41
N ALA A 44 -1.13 -7.14 -6.58
CA ALA A 44 -1.02 -7.91 -7.83
C ALA A 44 -2.22 -7.71 -8.77
N GLU A 45 -3.09 -6.76 -8.47
CA GLU A 45 -4.33 -6.46 -9.16
C GLU A 45 -5.18 -7.72 -9.38
N ALA A 46 -5.63 -7.96 -10.61
CA ALA A 46 -6.31 -9.18 -11.04
C ALA A 46 -5.33 -10.26 -11.54
N GLY A 47 -4.04 -10.15 -11.24
CA GLY A 47 -2.98 -11.06 -11.67
C GLY A 47 -2.54 -10.88 -13.13
N PHE A 48 -2.90 -9.77 -13.79
CA PHE A 48 -2.52 -9.43 -15.18
C PHE A 48 -2.89 -10.46 -16.26
N GLY A 49 -3.82 -11.37 -15.98
CA GLY A 49 -4.26 -12.38 -16.94
C GLY A 49 -4.91 -13.58 -16.27
N GLY A 50 -4.43 -14.78 -16.64
CA GLY A 50 -4.88 -16.05 -16.08
C GLY A 50 -3.98 -16.57 -14.97
N VAL A 51 -4.14 -17.84 -14.61
CA VAL A 51 -3.40 -18.49 -13.50
C VAL A 51 -1.88 -18.42 -13.67
N LEU A 52 -1.35 -18.51 -14.90
CA LEU A 52 0.09 -18.45 -15.14
C LEU A 52 0.65 -17.04 -14.92
N ASN A 53 -0.13 -16.00 -15.23
CA ASN A 53 0.26 -14.62 -14.94
C ASN A 53 0.25 -14.36 -13.43
N ALA A 54 -0.77 -14.87 -12.72
CA ALA A 54 -0.84 -14.81 -11.27
C ALA A 54 0.33 -15.54 -10.59
N PHE A 55 0.77 -16.67 -11.14
CA PHE A 55 1.94 -17.41 -10.68
C PHE A 55 3.23 -16.59 -10.81
N GLU A 56 3.48 -16.04 -12.01
CA GLU A 56 4.71 -15.29 -12.27
C GLU A 56 4.78 -13.97 -11.49
N ILE A 57 3.67 -13.22 -11.37
CA ILE A 57 3.70 -11.98 -10.58
C ILE A 57 3.89 -12.25 -9.08
N MET A 58 3.35 -13.36 -8.57
CA MET A 58 3.61 -13.78 -7.19
C MET A 58 5.09 -14.10 -6.96
N LYS A 59 5.72 -14.86 -7.87
CA LYS A 59 7.17 -15.11 -7.82
C LYS A 59 7.98 -13.83 -7.88
N ALA A 60 7.63 -12.91 -8.79
CA ALA A 60 8.33 -11.63 -8.93
C ALA A 60 8.25 -10.80 -7.63
N TYR A 61 7.09 -10.79 -6.96
CA TYR A 61 6.96 -10.15 -5.65
C TYR A 61 7.76 -10.84 -4.55
N ILE A 62 7.81 -12.18 -4.55
CA ILE A 62 8.65 -12.94 -3.62
C ILE A 62 10.12 -12.60 -3.80
N GLU A 63 10.62 -12.61 -5.04
CA GLU A 63 12.01 -12.24 -5.36
C GLU A 63 12.33 -10.79 -4.98
N ALA A 64 11.34 -9.90 -5.08
CA ALA A 64 11.46 -8.51 -4.66
C ALA A 64 11.40 -8.31 -3.13
N GLY A 65 11.07 -9.36 -2.36
CA GLY A 65 10.99 -9.35 -0.91
C GLY A 65 9.67 -8.83 -0.33
N ALA A 66 8.55 -9.01 -1.04
CA ALA A 66 7.22 -8.74 -0.47
C ALA A 66 6.85 -9.80 0.58
N ALA A 67 6.29 -9.36 1.71
CA ALA A 67 5.82 -10.24 2.79
C ALA A 67 4.42 -10.79 2.50
N GLY A 68 3.60 -10.03 1.77
CA GLY A 68 2.29 -10.47 1.33
C GLY A 68 1.85 -9.83 0.01
N VAL A 69 0.91 -10.47 -0.66
CA VAL A 69 0.41 -10.03 -1.97
C VAL A 69 -1.11 -10.20 -2.00
N HIS A 70 -1.82 -9.17 -2.48
CA HIS A 70 -3.26 -9.25 -2.68
C HIS A 70 -3.65 -9.45 -4.14
N PHE A 71 -4.68 -10.25 -4.37
CA PHE A 71 -5.30 -10.49 -5.67
C PHE A 71 -6.79 -10.19 -5.60
N GLU A 72 -7.37 -9.66 -6.66
CA GLU A 72 -8.80 -9.34 -6.72
C GLU A 72 -9.58 -10.14 -7.78
N ASP A 73 -10.88 -10.29 -7.59
CA ASP A 73 -11.77 -11.09 -8.44
C ASP A 73 -12.36 -10.32 -9.65
N GLN A 74 -11.60 -9.38 -10.19
CA GLN A 74 -11.92 -8.66 -11.43
C GLN A 74 -11.36 -9.35 -12.68
N LEU A 75 -11.95 -9.07 -13.85
CA LEU A 75 -11.38 -9.42 -15.14
C LEU A 75 -10.18 -8.52 -15.44
N ALA A 76 -8.98 -9.09 -15.58
CA ALA A 76 -7.74 -8.32 -15.76
C ALA A 76 -7.76 -7.34 -16.94
N SER A 77 -8.35 -7.71 -18.08
CA SER A 77 -8.45 -6.84 -19.26
C SER A 77 -9.35 -5.62 -19.03
N GLU A 78 -10.25 -5.69 -18.04
CA GLU A 78 -11.19 -4.62 -17.68
C GLU A 78 -11.02 -4.14 -16.24
N LYS A 79 -9.87 -4.41 -15.60
CA LYS A 79 -9.60 -4.04 -14.22
C LYS A 79 -9.77 -2.54 -14.01
N LYS A 80 -10.48 -2.16 -12.94
CA LYS A 80 -10.63 -0.77 -12.49
C LYS A 80 -10.18 -0.61 -11.04
N CYS A 81 -10.01 0.64 -10.60
CA CYS A 81 -9.95 0.94 -9.17
C CYS A 81 -11.29 0.51 -8.52
N GLY A 82 -11.23 0.01 -7.29
CA GLY A 82 -12.41 -0.47 -6.56
C GLY A 82 -13.54 0.55 -6.39
N HIS A 83 -13.19 1.83 -6.45
CA HIS A 83 -14.10 2.97 -6.30
C HIS A 83 -14.56 3.56 -7.64
N MET A 84 -14.27 2.89 -8.76
CA MET A 84 -14.74 3.26 -10.09
C MET A 84 -15.89 2.36 -10.56
N GLY A 85 -16.75 2.89 -11.42
CA GLY A 85 -17.75 2.11 -12.14
C GLY A 85 -17.13 1.18 -13.20
N GLY A 86 -17.96 0.32 -13.80
CA GLY A 86 -17.55 -0.54 -14.92
C GLY A 86 -16.68 -1.74 -14.53
N LYS A 87 -16.67 -2.14 -13.26
CA LYS A 87 -16.00 -3.36 -12.80
C LYS A 87 -16.71 -4.60 -13.32
N VAL A 88 -15.93 -5.56 -13.83
CA VAL A 88 -16.39 -6.86 -14.31
C VAL A 88 -15.75 -7.95 -13.45
N LEU A 89 -16.56 -8.75 -12.77
CA LEU A 89 -16.09 -9.89 -11.98
C LEU A 89 -15.74 -11.09 -12.87
N ILE A 90 -14.80 -11.90 -12.40
CA ILE A 90 -14.61 -13.28 -12.87
C ILE A 90 -15.45 -14.27 -12.03
N PRO A 91 -15.74 -15.48 -12.53
CA PRO A 91 -16.44 -16.50 -11.76
C PRO A 91 -15.67 -16.84 -10.49
N THR A 92 -16.38 -17.18 -9.42
CA THR A 92 -15.80 -17.49 -8.11
C THR A 92 -14.67 -18.54 -8.21
N GLN A 93 -14.88 -19.61 -8.99
CA GLN A 93 -13.86 -20.65 -9.22
C GLN A 93 -12.59 -20.13 -9.91
N GLN A 94 -12.69 -19.11 -10.76
CA GLN A 94 -11.54 -18.55 -11.47
C GLN A 94 -10.67 -17.75 -10.51
N HIS A 95 -11.27 -16.97 -9.61
CA HIS A 95 -10.48 -16.29 -8.57
C HIS A 95 -9.84 -17.28 -7.60
N VAL A 96 -10.55 -18.34 -7.19
CA VAL A 96 -9.96 -19.45 -6.41
C VAL A 96 -8.76 -20.07 -7.14
N ALA A 97 -8.83 -20.24 -8.47
CA ALA A 97 -7.70 -20.74 -9.24
C ALA A 97 -6.49 -19.78 -9.22
N ASN A 98 -6.72 -18.47 -9.28
CA ASN A 98 -5.67 -17.47 -9.12
C ASN A 98 -5.03 -17.52 -7.71
N LEU A 99 -5.83 -17.64 -6.66
CA LEU A 99 -5.33 -17.77 -5.27
C LEU A 99 -4.50 -19.05 -5.08
N LYS A 100 -4.95 -20.19 -5.64
CA LYS A 100 -4.17 -21.43 -5.68
C LYS A 100 -2.86 -21.27 -6.44
N SER A 101 -2.88 -20.52 -7.54
CA SER A 101 -1.67 -20.22 -8.32
C SER A 101 -0.66 -19.39 -7.52
N ALA A 102 -1.14 -18.38 -6.80
CA ALA A 102 -0.31 -17.59 -5.90
C ALA A 102 0.27 -18.44 -4.75
N ARG A 103 -0.54 -19.33 -4.14
CA ARG A 103 -0.04 -20.25 -3.12
C ARG A 103 1.01 -21.20 -3.67
N LEU A 104 0.77 -21.78 -4.85
CA LEU A 104 1.75 -22.65 -5.52
C LEU A 104 3.06 -21.92 -5.81
N ALA A 105 3.02 -20.64 -6.21
CA ALA A 105 4.23 -19.84 -6.37
C ALA A 105 4.99 -19.68 -5.04
N ALA A 106 4.31 -19.36 -3.94
CA ALA A 106 4.93 -19.28 -2.62
C ALA A 106 5.55 -20.62 -2.18
N ASP A 107 4.82 -21.73 -2.37
CA ASP A 107 5.28 -23.08 -2.02
C ASP A 107 6.51 -23.49 -2.85
N VAL A 108 6.52 -23.21 -4.15
CA VAL A 108 7.66 -23.49 -5.06
C VAL A 108 8.88 -22.66 -4.68
N MET A 109 8.68 -21.40 -4.29
CA MET A 109 9.74 -20.51 -3.83
C MET A 109 10.18 -20.79 -2.39
N GLY A 110 9.47 -21.68 -1.67
CA GLY A 110 9.82 -22.13 -0.33
C GLY A 110 9.64 -21.06 0.76
N VAL A 111 8.71 -20.11 0.58
CA VAL A 111 8.48 -19.01 1.53
C VAL A 111 7.01 -18.90 1.97
N PRO A 112 6.73 -18.54 3.23
CA PRO A 112 5.37 -18.45 3.76
C PRO A 112 4.71 -17.09 3.45
N THR A 113 4.71 -16.67 2.17
CA THR A 113 4.14 -15.38 1.78
C THR A 113 2.64 -15.32 2.08
N ILE A 114 2.21 -14.19 2.64
CA ILE A 114 0.80 -13.93 2.99
C ILE A 114 -0.01 -13.66 1.71
N ILE A 115 -1.15 -14.33 1.55
CA ILE A 115 -2.07 -14.12 0.44
C ILE A 115 -3.34 -13.43 0.92
N LEU A 116 -3.69 -12.32 0.29
CA LEU A 116 -4.92 -11.58 0.57
C LEU A 116 -5.89 -11.74 -0.61
N ALA A 117 -7.08 -12.27 -0.35
CA ALA A 117 -8.14 -12.35 -1.36
C ALA A 117 -9.06 -11.14 -1.26
N ARG A 118 -9.10 -10.35 -2.33
CA ARG A 118 -9.97 -9.19 -2.45
C ARG A 118 -11.19 -9.54 -3.30
N THR A 119 -12.37 -9.14 -2.83
CA THR A 119 -13.58 -9.13 -3.66
C THR A 119 -14.03 -7.70 -3.97
N ASP A 120 -14.38 -7.48 -5.23
CA ASP A 120 -14.94 -6.22 -5.75
C ASP A 120 -16.47 -6.27 -5.91
N ALA A 121 -17.08 -7.34 -5.38
CA ALA A 121 -18.48 -7.68 -5.61
C ALA A 121 -19.49 -6.75 -4.94
N ASP A 122 -19.09 -5.83 -4.06
CA ASP A 122 -20.00 -4.85 -3.45
C ASP A 122 -20.63 -3.94 -4.52
N SER A 123 -19.78 -3.32 -5.35
CA SER A 123 -20.21 -2.34 -6.35
C SER A 123 -20.11 -2.81 -7.80
N ALA A 124 -19.45 -3.95 -8.07
CA ALA A 124 -19.40 -4.51 -9.42
C ALA A 124 -20.82 -4.88 -9.93
N LYS A 125 -21.07 -4.58 -11.20
CA LYS A 125 -22.38 -4.79 -11.84
C LYS A 125 -22.36 -5.83 -12.96
N LEU A 126 -21.17 -6.32 -13.31
CA LEU A 126 -20.94 -7.22 -14.42
C LEU A 126 -20.17 -8.46 -13.98
N LEU A 127 -20.43 -9.59 -14.64
CA LEU A 127 -19.75 -10.86 -14.47
C LEU A 127 -19.46 -11.46 -15.85
N THR A 128 -18.28 -12.04 -16.02
CA THR A 128 -17.88 -12.64 -17.31
C THR A 128 -18.70 -13.86 -17.71
N SER A 129 -19.07 -14.73 -16.77
CA SER A 129 -19.79 -15.98 -17.04
C SER A 129 -20.59 -16.47 -15.85
N ASP A 130 -21.74 -17.11 -16.10
CA ASP A 130 -22.62 -17.80 -15.14
C ASP A 130 -22.25 -19.28 -14.91
N VAL A 131 -21.06 -19.70 -15.36
CA VAL A 131 -20.61 -21.10 -15.33
C VAL A 131 -20.57 -21.65 -13.90
N ASP A 132 -20.16 -20.84 -12.92
CA ASP A 132 -20.04 -21.23 -11.53
C ASP A 132 -21.41 -21.17 -10.83
N PRO A 133 -21.94 -22.29 -10.29
CA PRO A 133 -23.23 -22.31 -9.62
C PRO A 133 -23.35 -21.31 -8.45
N ARG A 134 -22.24 -20.97 -7.78
CA ARG A 134 -22.21 -20.03 -6.66
C ARG A 134 -22.52 -18.60 -7.07
N ASP A 135 -22.33 -18.27 -8.35
CA ASP A 135 -22.58 -16.92 -8.87
C ASP A 135 -24.01 -16.76 -9.42
N ARG A 136 -24.69 -17.85 -9.78
CA ARG A 136 -25.98 -17.84 -10.51
C ARG A 136 -27.09 -17.12 -9.77
N ASP A 137 -27.13 -17.25 -8.45
CA ASP A 137 -28.14 -16.60 -7.61
C ASP A 137 -28.08 -15.08 -7.69
N PHE A 138 -26.98 -14.51 -8.16
CA PHE A 138 -26.73 -13.08 -8.20
C PHE A 138 -26.80 -12.46 -9.60
N ILE A 139 -27.17 -13.24 -10.61
CA ILE A 139 -27.24 -12.82 -12.01
C ILE A 139 -28.68 -12.48 -12.37
N SER A 140 -28.91 -11.37 -13.10
CA SER A 140 -30.26 -10.96 -13.50
C SER A 140 -30.81 -11.73 -14.70
N GLY A 141 -29.93 -12.39 -15.45
CA GLY A 141 -30.22 -13.06 -16.72
C GLY A 141 -29.98 -12.17 -17.95
N GLU A 142 -29.76 -10.87 -17.75
CA GLU A 142 -29.42 -9.94 -18.84
C GLU A 142 -27.94 -9.99 -19.21
N ARG A 143 -27.63 -9.71 -20.48
CA ARG A 143 -26.26 -9.57 -20.98
C ARG A 143 -26.01 -8.21 -21.63
N THR A 144 -24.76 -7.76 -21.60
CA THR A 144 -24.28 -6.57 -22.33
C THR A 144 -23.92 -6.92 -23.77
N ALA A 145 -23.58 -5.90 -24.58
CA ALA A 145 -23.17 -6.09 -25.97
C ALA A 145 -21.84 -6.85 -26.10
N GLU A 146 -20.93 -6.66 -25.15
CA GLU A 146 -19.66 -7.39 -24.98
C GLU A 146 -19.89 -8.84 -24.51
N GLY A 147 -21.12 -9.15 -24.08
CA GLY A 147 -21.53 -10.47 -23.63
C GLY A 147 -21.36 -10.70 -22.13
N PHE A 148 -21.07 -9.69 -21.32
CA PHE A 148 -21.03 -9.85 -19.86
C PHE A 148 -22.43 -10.01 -19.28
N TYR A 149 -22.56 -10.83 -18.24
CA TYR A 149 -23.79 -10.96 -17.48
C TYR A 149 -23.94 -9.78 -16.54
N LYS A 150 -25.15 -9.23 -16.42
CA LYS A 150 -25.47 -8.25 -15.40
C LYS A 150 -25.80 -8.94 -14.09
N HIS A 151 -25.34 -8.36 -13.00
CA HIS A 151 -25.79 -8.76 -11.68
C HIS A 151 -27.21 -8.23 -11.38
N LYS A 152 -27.88 -8.89 -10.45
CA LYS A 152 -29.10 -8.36 -9.84
C LYS A 152 -28.81 -7.03 -9.15
N ASP A 153 -29.74 -6.10 -9.33
CA ASP A 153 -29.80 -4.88 -8.54
C ASP A 153 -30.70 -5.09 -7.32
N GLY A 154 -30.42 -4.36 -6.25
CA GLY A 154 -31.16 -4.45 -5.00
C GLY A 154 -30.32 -4.00 -3.82
N GLU A 155 -30.99 -3.47 -2.81
CA GLU A 155 -30.34 -3.17 -1.54
C GLU A 155 -29.79 -4.46 -0.90
N GLY A 156 -28.53 -4.43 -0.47
CA GLY A 156 -27.87 -5.59 0.15
C GLY A 156 -27.38 -6.68 -0.82
N GLU A 157 -27.70 -6.65 -2.11
CA GLU A 157 -27.22 -7.66 -3.08
C GLU A 157 -25.68 -7.64 -3.20
N GLY A 158 -25.07 -6.45 -3.18
CA GLY A 158 -23.60 -6.30 -3.18
C GLY A 158 -22.93 -6.95 -1.97
N MET A 159 -23.50 -6.73 -0.78
CA MET A 159 -23.03 -7.36 0.45
C MET A 159 -23.21 -8.88 0.43
N ARG A 160 -24.40 -9.37 0.02
CA ARG A 160 -24.66 -10.82 -0.09
C ARG A 160 -23.65 -11.51 -1.01
N ARG A 161 -23.38 -10.92 -2.18
CA ARG A 161 -22.35 -11.41 -3.10
C ARG A 161 -20.96 -11.43 -2.47
N SER A 162 -20.60 -10.33 -1.83
CA SER A 162 -19.28 -10.17 -1.20
C SER A 162 -19.05 -11.19 -0.10
N VAL A 163 -20.05 -11.44 0.75
CA VAL A 163 -20.02 -12.49 1.77
C VAL A 163 -19.87 -13.88 1.13
N ALA A 164 -20.70 -14.21 0.14
CA ALA A 164 -20.65 -15.52 -0.52
C ALA A 164 -19.28 -15.79 -1.16
N ARG A 165 -18.68 -14.77 -1.79
CA ARG A 165 -17.34 -14.84 -2.37
C ARG A 165 -16.25 -14.92 -1.30
N GLY A 166 -16.33 -14.09 -0.26
CA GLY A 166 -15.41 -14.16 0.88
C GLY A 166 -15.37 -15.54 1.53
N LEU A 167 -16.53 -16.16 1.77
CA LEU A 167 -16.64 -17.53 2.30
C LEU A 167 -16.01 -18.57 1.37
N ALA A 168 -16.13 -18.39 0.05
CA ALA A 168 -15.51 -19.27 -0.93
C ALA A 168 -13.98 -19.09 -1.03
N TYR A 169 -13.47 -17.90 -0.71
CA TYR A 169 -12.04 -17.58 -0.78
C TYR A 169 -11.28 -17.87 0.51
N ALA A 170 -11.96 -17.87 1.67
CA ALA A 170 -11.35 -18.07 2.99
C ALA A 170 -10.38 -19.27 3.08
N PRO A 171 -10.67 -20.47 2.53
CA PRO A 171 -9.74 -21.60 2.59
C PRO A 171 -8.44 -21.42 1.79
N TYR A 172 -8.34 -20.37 0.98
CA TYR A 172 -7.25 -20.12 0.04
C TYR A 172 -6.53 -18.80 0.31
N ALA A 173 -6.89 -18.08 1.38
CA ALA A 173 -6.35 -16.76 1.68
C ALA A 173 -6.11 -16.57 3.18
N ASP A 174 -4.99 -15.96 3.52
CA ASP A 174 -4.62 -15.64 4.90
C ASP A 174 -5.43 -14.44 5.41
N LEU A 175 -5.77 -13.48 4.54
CA LEU A 175 -6.70 -12.39 4.83
C LEU A 175 -7.75 -12.23 3.73
N LEU A 176 -8.94 -11.77 4.13
CA LEU A 176 -10.00 -11.35 3.20
C LEU A 176 -10.18 -9.83 3.21
N TRP A 177 -10.42 -9.27 2.03
CA TRP A 177 -10.72 -7.87 1.83
C TRP A 177 -11.96 -7.72 0.95
N MET A 178 -13.01 -7.09 1.47
CA MET A 178 -14.13 -6.60 0.66
C MET A 178 -13.90 -5.11 0.38
N GLU A 179 -13.82 -4.72 -0.88
CA GLU A 179 -13.84 -3.29 -1.23
C GLU A 179 -15.25 -2.73 -1.01
N THR A 180 -15.34 -1.53 -0.43
CA THR A 180 -16.62 -0.86 -0.11
C THR A 180 -16.74 0.47 -0.83
N SER A 181 -17.97 0.98 -0.90
CA SER A 181 -18.26 2.29 -1.52
C SER A 181 -18.25 3.47 -0.54
N THR A 182 -18.33 3.20 0.77
CA THR A 182 -18.28 4.21 1.84
C THR A 182 -17.52 3.69 3.07
N PRO A 183 -16.96 4.58 3.92
CA PRO A 183 -16.37 4.17 5.19
C PRO A 183 -17.49 3.92 6.22
N ASN A 184 -18.02 2.70 6.25
CA ASN A 184 -19.19 2.35 7.06
C ASN A 184 -18.89 1.20 8.04
N LEU A 185 -18.92 1.51 9.35
CA LEU A 185 -18.63 0.55 10.42
C LEU A 185 -19.65 -0.59 10.50
N GLU A 186 -20.94 -0.33 10.27
CA GLU A 186 -21.97 -1.38 10.29
C GLU A 186 -21.84 -2.33 9.09
N GLN A 187 -21.47 -1.80 7.92
CA GLN A 187 -21.15 -2.63 6.75
C GLN A 187 -19.93 -3.53 7.03
N ALA A 188 -18.87 -2.96 7.61
CA ALA A 188 -17.67 -3.70 8.00
C ALA A 188 -17.99 -4.79 9.02
N LYS A 189 -18.76 -4.46 10.06
CA LYS A 189 -19.21 -5.41 11.08
C LYS A 189 -20.02 -6.56 10.48
N THR A 190 -20.98 -6.25 9.61
CA THR A 190 -21.83 -7.25 8.94
C THR A 190 -21.01 -8.25 8.14
N PHE A 191 -20.04 -7.77 7.36
CA PHE A 191 -19.14 -8.65 6.60
C PHE A 191 -18.30 -9.51 7.54
N ALA A 192 -17.70 -8.89 8.56
CA ALA A 192 -16.83 -9.58 9.52
C ALA A 192 -17.58 -10.69 10.28
N GLU A 193 -18.77 -10.41 10.79
CA GLU A 193 -19.61 -11.38 11.50
C GLU A 193 -20.01 -12.55 10.58
N ALA A 194 -20.37 -12.27 9.33
CA ALA A 194 -20.77 -13.30 8.37
C ALA A 194 -19.61 -14.24 8.01
N ILE A 195 -18.41 -13.69 7.77
CA ILE A 195 -17.21 -14.51 7.52
C ILE A 195 -16.83 -15.32 8.75
N ARG A 196 -16.75 -14.66 9.92
CA ARG A 196 -16.22 -15.27 11.15
C ARG A 196 -17.20 -16.24 11.79
N LYS A 197 -18.47 -16.22 11.40
CA LYS A 197 -19.43 -17.28 11.75
C LYS A 197 -19.00 -18.65 11.21
N GLU A 198 -18.49 -18.69 9.97
CA GLU A 198 -18.05 -19.93 9.32
C GLU A 198 -16.54 -20.17 9.50
N TYR A 199 -15.74 -19.10 9.54
CA TYR A 199 -14.29 -19.14 9.75
C TYR A 199 -13.88 -18.25 10.93
N PRO A 200 -14.02 -18.72 12.18
CA PRO A 200 -13.84 -17.91 13.39
C PRO A 200 -12.50 -17.19 13.51
N ASP A 201 -11.44 -17.75 12.94
CA ASP A 201 -10.09 -17.18 13.02
C ASP A 201 -9.67 -16.41 11.77
N GLN A 202 -10.55 -16.29 10.76
CA GLN A 202 -10.23 -15.59 9.51
C GLN A 202 -9.88 -14.13 9.78
N LEU A 203 -8.67 -13.74 9.38
CA LEU A 203 -8.20 -12.36 9.44
C LEU A 203 -8.79 -11.57 8.27
N LEU A 204 -9.06 -10.29 8.52
CA LEU A 204 -9.65 -9.38 7.54
C LEU A 204 -8.72 -8.19 7.29
N SER A 205 -8.93 -7.56 6.15
CA SER A 205 -8.20 -6.41 5.67
C SER A 205 -9.15 -5.30 5.21
N TYR A 206 -8.82 -4.04 5.50
CA TYR A 206 -9.67 -2.89 5.21
C TYR A 206 -8.90 -1.76 4.54
N ASN A 207 -9.42 -1.28 3.41
CA ASN A 207 -8.92 -0.10 2.73
C ASN A 207 -9.57 1.16 3.29
N CYS A 208 -8.80 1.95 4.05
CA CYS A 208 -9.17 3.29 4.48
C CYS A 208 -8.97 4.27 3.30
N SER A 209 -9.79 4.11 2.27
CA SER A 209 -9.59 4.70 0.95
C SER A 209 -9.64 6.23 0.95
N PRO A 210 -8.67 6.92 0.32
CA PRO A 210 -8.78 8.35 -0.01
C PRO A 210 -9.83 8.66 -1.08
N SER A 211 -10.37 7.65 -1.77
CA SER A 211 -11.53 7.85 -2.65
C SER A 211 -12.82 8.14 -1.87
N PHE A 212 -12.83 7.95 -0.55
CA PHE A 212 -13.91 8.42 0.30
C PHE A 212 -13.72 9.90 0.63
N ASN A 213 -14.83 10.66 0.62
CA ASN A 213 -14.85 11.96 1.27
C ASN A 213 -15.13 11.78 2.77
N TRP A 214 -14.09 11.57 3.56
CA TRP A 214 -14.18 11.23 4.99
C TRP A 214 -14.98 12.25 5.80
N GLY A 215 -14.67 13.55 5.66
CA GLY A 215 -15.34 14.61 6.42
C GLY A 215 -16.80 14.87 6.00
N ALA A 216 -17.21 14.38 4.82
CA ALA A 216 -18.61 14.39 4.42
C ALA A 216 -19.36 13.12 4.86
N ALA A 217 -18.66 12.00 5.04
CA ALA A 217 -19.25 10.71 5.37
C ALA A 217 -19.39 10.48 6.88
N LEU A 218 -18.45 11.00 7.68
CA LEU A 218 -18.33 10.72 9.11
C LEU A 218 -18.01 12.00 9.88
N ASP A 219 -18.43 12.05 11.15
CA ASP A 219 -18.00 13.10 12.06
C ASP A 219 -16.56 12.87 12.57
N LYS A 220 -16.00 13.85 13.27
CA LYS A 220 -14.61 13.82 13.73
C LYS A 220 -14.34 12.70 14.74
N ASP A 221 -15.30 12.38 15.60
CA ASP A 221 -15.14 11.37 16.64
C ASP A 221 -15.19 9.96 16.02
N ASP A 222 -16.07 9.76 15.04
CA ASP A 222 -16.16 8.55 14.23
C ASP A 222 -14.91 8.31 13.39
N ILE A 223 -14.37 9.35 12.74
CA ILE A 223 -13.09 9.25 12.02
C ILE A 223 -11.95 8.85 12.98
N ALA A 224 -11.86 9.49 14.15
CA ALA A 224 -10.79 9.25 15.11
C ALA A 224 -10.79 7.82 15.67
N LYS A 225 -11.95 7.19 15.84
CA LYS A 225 -12.05 5.80 16.33
C LYS A 225 -12.10 4.74 15.24
N PHE A 226 -12.30 5.11 13.96
CA PHE A 226 -12.63 4.17 12.88
C PHE A 226 -11.74 2.93 12.84
N GLN A 227 -10.42 3.12 12.80
CA GLN A 227 -9.43 2.03 12.74
C GLN A 227 -9.44 1.10 13.96
N ARG A 228 -9.65 1.67 15.16
CA ARG A 228 -9.75 0.90 16.41
C ARG A 228 -10.98 0.00 16.40
N GLU A 229 -12.13 0.53 15.96
CA GLU A 229 -13.39 -0.21 15.90
C GLU A 229 -13.31 -1.37 14.90
N ILE A 230 -12.83 -1.14 13.66
CA ILE A 230 -12.67 -2.25 12.69
C ILE A 230 -11.58 -3.24 13.14
N GLY A 231 -10.55 -2.77 13.86
CA GLY A 231 -9.54 -3.64 14.46
C GLY A 231 -10.13 -4.65 15.45
N ALA A 232 -11.15 -4.24 16.22
CA ALA A 232 -11.90 -5.12 17.13
C ALA A 232 -12.80 -6.13 16.39
N MET A 233 -13.25 -5.80 15.18
CA MET A 233 -14.06 -6.68 14.32
C MET A 233 -13.24 -7.76 13.59
N GLY A 234 -11.91 -7.67 13.61
CA GLY A 234 -11.01 -8.64 12.95
C GLY A 234 -10.25 -8.10 11.74
N TYR A 235 -10.38 -6.81 11.41
CA TYR A 235 -9.59 -6.15 10.38
C TYR A 235 -8.18 -5.85 10.90
N LYS A 236 -7.27 -6.82 10.75
CA LYS A 236 -5.91 -6.78 11.31
C LYS A 236 -4.88 -6.14 10.39
N TYR A 237 -5.19 -6.02 9.10
CA TYR A 237 -4.43 -5.20 8.17
C TYR A 237 -5.31 -4.03 7.70
N GLN A 238 -4.84 -2.80 7.90
CA GLN A 238 -5.58 -1.59 7.56
C GLN A 238 -4.62 -0.63 6.87
N PHE A 239 -5.03 -0.05 5.74
CA PHE A 239 -4.12 0.70 4.89
C PHE A 239 -4.84 1.83 4.17
N ILE A 240 -4.09 2.90 3.88
CA ILE A 240 -4.53 4.04 3.07
C ILE A 240 -3.84 3.93 1.71
N THR A 241 -4.55 3.43 0.72
CA THR A 241 -4.03 3.13 -0.64
C THR A 241 -3.26 4.28 -1.29
N LEU A 242 -3.82 5.50 -1.27
CA LEU A 242 -3.27 6.65 -2.01
C LEU A 242 -2.59 7.68 -1.12
N ALA A 243 -2.16 7.31 0.10
CA ALA A 243 -1.53 8.24 1.04
C ALA A 243 -0.31 8.94 0.43
N GLY A 244 0.62 8.18 -0.19
CA GLY A 244 1.81 8.74 -0.83
C GLY A 244 1.51 9.63 -2.03
N PHE A 245 0.45 9.32 -2.80
CA PHE A 245 0.04 10.17 -3.91
C PHE A 245 -0.47 11.53 -3.42
N HIS A 246 -1.37 11.54 -2.44
CA HIS A 246 -1.93 12.79 -1.92
C HIS A 246 -0.90 13.64 -1.17
N SER A 247 -0.04 13.02 -0.34
CA SER A 247 0.98 13.76 0.41
C SER A 247 2.02 14.39 -0.51
N LEU A 248 2.50 13.66 -1.52
CA LEU A 248 3.50 14.16 -2.49
C LEU A 248 2.95 15.30 -3.35
N ASN A 249 1.75 15.12 -3.92
CA ASN A 249 1.19 16.13 -4.82
C ASN A 249 0.83 17.40 -4.07
N HIS A 250 0.22 17.28 -2.89
CA HIS A 250 -0.20 18.45 -2.12
C HIS A 250 1.00 19.23 -1.58
N SER A 251 2.00 18.56 -0.97
CA SER A 251 3.18 19.24 -0.43
C SER A 251 3.95 20.01 -1.50
N MET A 252 4.13 19.39 -2.69
CA MET A 252 4.80 20.05 -3.81
C MET A 252 3.96 21.19 -4.39
N PHE A 253 2.64 21.06 -4.45
CA PHE A 253 1.76 22.13 -4.94
C PHE A 253 1.83 23.36 -4.04
N GLU A 254 1.72 23.19 -2.71
CA GLU A 254 1.83 24.27 -1.75
C GLU A 254 3.22 24.94 -1.80
N LEU A 255 4.29 24.13 -1.85
CA LEU A 255 5.65 24.64 -1.98
C LEU A 255 5.83 25.44 -3.28
N ALA A 256 5.36 24.93 -4.41
CA ALA A 256 5.49 25.60 -5.70
C ALA A 256 4.71 26.93 -5.74
N GLN A 257 3.51 26.96 -5.14
CA GLN A 257 2.74 28.20 -4.99
C GLN A 257 3.46 29.21 -4.10
N GLY A 258 3.91 28.79 -2.92
CA GLY A 258 4.66 29.64 -2.00
C GLY A 258 5.95 30.16 -2.64
N TYR A 259 6.66 29.32 -3.39
CA TYR A 259 7.91 29.68 -4.06
C TYR A 259 7.68 30.67 -5.20
N ARG A 260 6.60 30.52 -5.98
CA ARG A 260 6.19 31.51 -6.99
C ARG A 260 5.98 32.89 -6.37
N ASP A 261 5.33 32.94 -5.20
CA ASP A 261 4.88 34.20 -4.60
C ASP A 261 5.94 34.85 -3.70
N ARG A 262 6.78 34.06 -3.02
CA ARG A 262 7.69 34.51 -1.95
C ARG A 262 9.12 33.96 -2.07
N GLY A 263 9.44 33.23 -3.14
CA GLY A 263 10.77 32.69 -3.42
C GLY A 263 11.32 31.88 -2.25
N MET A 264 12.57 32.16 -1.86
CA MET A 264 13.28 31.43 -0.80
C MET A 264 12.61 31.49 0.57
N ALA A 265 11.73 32.46 0.84
CA ALA A 265 11.00 32.49 2.11
C ALA A 265 10.10 31.25 2.28
N ALA A 266 9.42 30.81 1.21
CA ALA A 266 8.58 29.62 1.26
C ALA A 266 9.40 28.33 1.44
N TYR A 267 10.60 28.27 0.82
CA TYR A 267 11.49 27.12 1.03
C TYR A 267 12.08 27.11 2.44
N SER A 268 12.43 28.27 3.01
CA SER A 268 12.93 28.37 4.38
C SER A 268 11.89 27.94 5.41
N GLU A 269 10.60 28.21 5.16
CA GLU A 269 9.51 27.71 6.01
C GLU A 269 9.45 26.18 6.04
N LEU A 270 9.59 25.52 4.89
CA LEU A 270 9.71 24.06 4.81
C LEU A 270 10.92 23.57 5.61
N GLN A 271 12.10 24.14 5.37
CA GLN A 271 13.33 23.75 6.07
C GLN A 271 13.22 23.95 7.59
N ASN A 272 12.60 25.03 8.06
CA ASN A 272 12.37 25.27 9.48
C ASN A 272 11.36 24.28 10.08
N ALA A 273 10.35 23.87 9.32
CA ALA A 273 9.42 22.81 9.74
C ALA A 273 10.12 21.44 9.83
N GLU A 274 11.07 21.17 8.94
CA GLU A 274 11.92 19.97 9.03
C GLU A 274 12.79 19.98 10.29
N PHE A 275 13.47 21.10 10.60
CA PHE A 275 14.22 21.27 11.85
C PHE A 275 13.35 21.07 13.09
N ALA A 276 12.13 21.62 13.10
CA ALA A 276 11.20 21.44 14.21
C ALA A 276 10.79 19.97 14.41
N SER A 277 10.80 19.17 13.33
CA SER A 277 10.42 17.75 13.36
C SER A 277 11.54 16.83 13.88
N GLU A 278 12.79 17.31 13.95
CA GLU A 278 13.93 16.55 14.49
C GLU A 278 13.70 16.12 15.94
N ALA A 279 13.02 16.97 16.74
CA ALA A 279 12.66 16.67 18.12
C ALA A 279 11.75 15.45 18.28
N THR A 280 11.08 15.01 17.20
CA THR A 280 10.22 13.83 17.15
C THR A 280 10.80 12.69 16.33
N GLY A 281 12.08 12.78 15.94
CA GLY A 281 12.82 11.71 15.27
C GLY A 281 12.98 11.86 13.75
N TYR A 282 12.63 13.01 13.15
CA TYR A 282 12.94 13.28 11.74
C TYR A 282 14.45 13.49 11.54
N SER A 283 15.05 12.92 10.50
CA SER A 283 16.50 13.00 10.25
C SER A 283 16.90 13.58 8.88
N ALA A 284 15.95 13.71 7.95
CA ALA A 284 16.27 14.00 6.56
C ALA A 284 16.65 15.47 6.26
N THR A 285 16.63 16.36 7.26
CA THR A 285 17.30 17.67 7.17
C THR A 285 18.76 17.52 6.77
N ARG A 286 19.44 16.51 7.34
CA ARG A 286 20.79 16.06 6.97
C ARG A 286 20.74 15.05 5.82
N HIS A 287 20.31 15.54 4.67
CA HIS A 287 20.05 14.73 3.50
C HIS A 287 21.29 14.00 2.94
N GLN A 288 22.52 14.47 3.18
CA GLN A 288 23.73 13.77 2.76
C GLN A 288 23.93 12.50 3.59
N ARG A 289 23.80 12.60 4.92
CA ARG A 289 23.74 11.42 5.81
C ARG A 289 22.60 10.49 5.41
N GLU A 290 21.39 11.02 5.22
CA GLU A 290 20.17 10.25 4.99
C GLU A 290 20.28 9.31 3.77
N VAL A 291 20.95 9.74 2.70
CA VAL A 291 21.17 8.91 1.50
C VAL A 291 22.41 8.03 1.57
N GLY A 292 23.14 8.04 2.69
CA GLY A 292 24.24 7.13 2.98
C GLY A 292 25.62 7.64 2.59
N THR A 293 25.85 8.95 2.52
CA THR A 293 27.17 9.50 2.20
C THR A 293 28.23 9.00 3.18
N GLY A 294 27.94 9.01 4.49
CA GLY A 294 28.85 8.49 5.51
C GLY A 294 29.14 7.00 5.38
N TYR A 295 28.13 6.21 4.99
CA TYR A 295 28.29 4.79 4.70
C TYR A 295 29.30 4.57 3.56
N PHE A 296 29.16 5.31 2.46
CA PHE A 296 30.09 5.18 1.33
C PHE A 296 31.48 5.74 1.63
N ASP A 297 31.60 6.75 2.48
CA ASP A 297 32.90 7.20 2.99
C ASP A 297 33.60 6.10 3.77
N LEU A 298 32.90 5.39 4.65
CA LEU A 298 33.47 4.26 5.40
C LEU A 298 33.89 3.11 4.46
N VAL A 299 33.07 2.78 3.47
CA VAL A 299 33.41 1.79 2.44
C VAL A 299 34.69 2.19 1.71
N ASN A 300 34.79 3.45 1.26
CA ASN A 300 35.96 3.96 0.56
C ASN A 300 37.21 3.91 1.45
N GLN A 301 37.10 4.39 2.70
CA GLN A 301 38.22 4.35 3.64
C GLN A 301 38.67 2.92 3.94
N THR A 302 37.74 1.96 4.06
CA THR A 302 38.06 0.55 4.26
C THR A 302 38.85 -0.02 3.09
N ILE A 303 38.39 0.23 1.85
CA ILE A 303 39.08 -0.23 0.62
C ILE A 303 40.48 0.37 0.51
N MET A 304 40.63 1.64 0.88
CA MET A 304 41.87 2.40 0.77
C MET A 304 42.78 2.28 2.01
N GLY A 305 42.46 1.42 2.98
CA GLY A 305 43.28 1.25 4.19
C GLY A 305 43.38 2.49 5.07
N GLY A 306 42.36 3.36 5.06
CA GLY A 306 42.28 4.57 5.86
C GLY A 306 43.01 5.79 5.27
N THR A 307 43.50 5.72 4.03
CA THR A 307 44.31 6.80 3.43
C THR A 307 43.59 7.57 2.33
N SER A 308 42.28 7.39 2.16
CA SER A 308 41.54 8.11 1.12
C SER A 308 41.46 9.60 1.46
N SER A 309 41.83 10.45 0.49
CA SER A 309 41.74 11.92 0.61
C SER A 309 40.48 12.50 -0.04
N THR A 310 39.56 11.64 -0.52
CA THR A 310 38.38 12.05 -1.28
C THR A 310 37.07 11.58 -0.63
N THR A 311 37.02 11.56 0.70
CA THR A 311 35.76 11.38 1.44
C THR A 311 34.88 12.60 1.30
N ALA A 312 33.56 12.41 1.28
CA ALA A 312 32.58 13.43 0.93
C ALA A 312 32.05 14.22 2.14
N LEU A 313 31.83 13.60 3.31
CA LEU A 313 31.26 14.30 4.47
C LEU A 313 32.24 15.29 5.12
N THR A 314 33.53 14.96 5.12
CA THR A 314 34.55 15.85 5.68
C THR A 314 34.66 17.09 4.80
N GLY A 315 34.39 18.27 5.39
CA GLY A 315 34.37 19.54 4.66
C GLY A 315 33.07 19.85 3.91
N SER A 316 32.01 19.05 4.10
CA SER A 316 30.70 19.34 3.53
C SER A 316 30.00 20.53 4.23
N THR A 317 29.07 21.19 3.53
CA THR A 317 28.22 22.22 4.13
C THR A 317 27.31 21.64 5.21
N GLU A 318 26.89 20.37 5.09
CA GLU A 318 26.12 19.67 6.12
C GLU A 318 26.90 19.62 7.44
N SER A 319 28.15 19.16 7.41
CA SER A 319 29.02 19.10 8.59
C SER A 319 29.29 20.48 9.23
N ALA A 320 29.29 21.54 8.41
CA ALA A 320 29.56 22.90 8.85
C ALA A 320 28.33 23.65 9.39
N GLN A 321 27.14 23.42 8.81
CA GLN A 321 25.96 24.27 9.03
C GLN A 321 24.82 23.56 9.78
N PHE A 322 24.82 22.22 9.87
CA PHE A 322 23.72 21.44 10.44
C PHE A 322 24.07 20.82 11.80
N GLN A 323 24.93 21.47 12.59
CA GLN A 323 25.37 20.95 13.90
C GLN A 323 24.28 21.05 14.98
N ALA A 324 24.18 20.03 15.83
CA ALA A 324 23.12 19.85 16.83
C ALA A 324 23.00 20.96 17.90
N ASN A 325 23.94 21.91 17.96
CA ASN A 325 23.96 23.02 18.93
C ASN A 325 24.06 24.41 18.28
N GLY A 326 23.80 24.54 16.98
CA GLY A 326 23.74 25.82 16.30
C GLY A 326 22.34 26.44 16.37
N GLY A 327 21.91 26.87 17.56
CA GLY A 327 20.75 27.75 17.67
C GLY A 327 20.90 28.91 16.68
N VAL A 328 19.88 29.18 15.89
CA VAL A 328 19.82 30.32 14.97
C VAL A 328 20.24 31.57 15.73
N GLN A 329 21.46 32.05 15.53
CA GLN A 329 21.74 33.45 15.84
C GLN A 329 21.02 34.25 14.76
N PRO A 330 20.00 35.07 15.11
CA PRO A 330 19.44 35.99 14.14
C PRO A 330 20.60 36.83 13.61
N ALA A 331 20.73 36.88 12.28
CA ALA A 331 21.66 37.79 11.63
C ALA A 331 21.46 39.17 12.25
N GLN A 332 22.53 39.73 12.82
CA GLN A 332 22.54 41.11 13.29
C GLN A 332 21.97 41.97 12.17
N ALA A 333 20.84 42.63 12.44
CA ALA A 333 20.34 43.68 11.59
C ALA A 333 21.47 44.72 11.46
N ALA A 334 22.03 44.84 10.26
CA ALA A 334 22.95 45.91 9.94
C ALA A 334 22.19 47.23 10.06
N GLU A 335 22.76 48.16 10.85
CA GLU A 335 22.37 49.57 10.94
C GLU A 335 22.36 50.26 9.57
#